data_AF-F9ELD8-F1
#
_entry.id   AF-F9ELD8-F1
#
_cell.length_a   1.000
_cell.length_b   1.000
_cell.length_c   1.000
_cell.angle_alpha   90.00
_cell.angle_beta   90.00
_cell.angle_gamma   90.00
#
_symmetry.space_group_name_H-M   'P 1'
#
loop_
_entity.id
_entity.type
_entity.pdbx_description
1 polymer ?
#
loop_
_entity_poly.entity_id
_entity_poly.type
_entity_poly.pdbx_seq_one_letter_code
_entity_poly.pdbx_strand_id
1 'polypeptide(L)'
;MSYVKAKVLTHDIEEQNKYNSDKLINKEINAKLLIDLADMGKRLVEDSMAIELPTIIFSAEKDYVVKNSAQKKFFLNLSSKKRKFIELENFYHGIILKKKDKKFIKY
;
A
#
# COMPACT_ATOMS: atom_id res chain seq x y z
N MET A 1 -2.88 4.38 20.23
CA MET A 1 -2.27 5.39 19.32
C MET A 1 -1.85 4.74 17.99
N SER A 2 -2.36 5.24 16.87
CA SER A 2 -2.14 4.63 15.54
C SER A 2 -0.71 4.81 15.12
N TYR A 3 -0.12 3.75 14.57
CA TYR A 3 1.17 3.87 13.92
C TYR A 3 1.08 4.73 12.64
N VAL A 4 -0.05 4.73 11.94
CA VAL A 4 -0.23 5.44 10.67
C VAL A 4 -0.96 6.77 10.87
N LYS A 5 -0.34 7.86 10.39
CA LYS A 5 -0.84 9.23 10.47
C LYS A 5 -1.33 9.70 9.10
N ALA A 6 -2.35 10.55 9.04
CA ALA A 6 -2.89 11.06 7.77
C ALA A 6 -1.83 11.65 6.84
N LYS A 7 -0.84 12.37 7.40
CA LYS A 7 0.24 13.00 6.63
C LYS A 7 1.16 12.04 5.87
N VAL A 8 1.18 10.75 6.22
CA VAL A 8 1.94 9.73 5.47
C VAL A 8 1.07 9.00 4.44
N LEU A 9 -0.24 9.26 4.44
CA LEU A 9 -1.19 8.68 3.49
C LEU A 9 -1.33 9.54 2.23
N THR A 10 -1.36 10.87 2.36
CA THR A 10 -1.60 11.76 1.22
C THR A 10 -0.99 13.14 1.44
N HIS A 11 -0.69 13.84 0.35
CA HIS A 11 -0.35 15.26 0.37
C HIS A 11 -1.57 16.17 0.55
N ASP A 12 -2.77 15.68 0.20
CA ASP A 12 -3.99 16.47 0.20
C ASP A 12 -4.49 16.73 1.63
N ILE A 13 -4.42 17.99 2.06
CA ILE A 13 -4.80 18.40 3.41
C ILE A 13 -6.30 18.17 3.69
N GLU A 14 -7.17 18.31 2.69
CA GLU A 14 -8.61 18.06 2.88
C GLU A 14 -8.86 16.57 3.15
N GLU A 15 -8.22 15.68 2.40
CA GLU A 15 -8.31 14.23 2.63
C GLU A 15 -7.65 13.81 3.95
N GLN A 16 -6.57 14.48 4.36
CA GLN A 16 -6.00 14.26 5.70
C GLN A 16 -6.98 14.64 6.81
N ASN A 17 -7.68 15.77 6.67
CA ASN A 17 -8.67 16.22 7.64
C ASN A 17 -9.87 15.27 7.71
N LYS A 18 -10.35 14.77 6.55
CA LYS A 18 -11.39 13.73 6.49
C LYS A 18 -10.97 12.46 7.22
N TYR A 19 -9.76 11.95 6.95
CA TYR A 19 -9.22 10.79 7.66
C TYR A 19 -9.11 11.02 9.16
N ASN A 20 -8.72 12.24 9.57
CA ASN A 20 -8.54 12.56 10.98
C ASN A 20 -9.87 12.67 11.74
N SER A 21 -10.92 13.21 11.12
CA SER A 21 -12.24 13.42 11.73
C SER A 21 -13.19 12.23 11.62
N ASP A 22 -12.87 11.23 10.78
CA ASP A 22 -13.67 10.02 10.61
C ASP A 22 -13.66 9.16 11.89
N LYS A 23 -14.83 9.00 12.49
CA LYS A 23 -15.04 8.22 13.72
C LYS A 23 -15.09 6.70 13.48
N LEU A 24 -15.26 6.27 12.22
CA LEU A 24 -15.25 4.85 11.85
C LEU A 24 -13.83 4.33 11.67
N ILE A 25 -12.83 5.22 11.51
CA ILE A 25 -11.42 4.83 11.42
C ILE A 25 -10.85 4.63 12.83
N ASN A 26 -10.70 3.36 13.20
CA ASN A 26 -9.99 3.03 14.44
C ASN A 26 -8.49 3.23 14.26
N LYS A 27 -7.94 4.09 15.10
CA LYS A 27 -6.51 4.43 15.16
C LYS A 27 -5.77 3.56 16.16
N GLU A 28 -6.38 2.57 16.78
CA GLU A 28 -5.70 1.72 17.75
C GLU A 28 -5.56 0.32 17.20
N ILE A 29 -4.36 -0.23 17.33
CA ILE A 29 -4.05 -1.58 16.90
C ILE A 29 -3.31 -2.29 18.01
N ASN A 30 -3.74 -3.52 18.30
CA ASN A 30 -3.10 -4.36 19.30
C ASN A 30 -1.72 -4.83 18.79
N ALA A 31 -0.72 -4.89 19.67
CA ALA A 31 0.63 -5.34 19.34
C ALA A 31 0.67 -6.76 18.75
N LYS A 32 -0.15 -7.69 19.25
CA LYS A 32 -0.25 -9.04 18.71
C LYS A 32 -0.69 -9.03 17.24
N LEU A 33 -1.70 -8.22 16.92
CA LEU A 33 -2.18 -8.08 15.54
C LEU A 33 -1.09 -7.49 14.62
N LEU A 34 -0.24 -6.58 15.13
CA LEU A 34 0.89 -6.07 14.35
C LEU A 34 1.95 -7.14 14.06
N ILE A 35 2.22 -8.03 15.01
CA ILE A 35 3.15 -9.15 14.82
C ILE A 35 2.58 -10.13 13.79
N ASP A 36 1.32 -10.53 13.97
CA ASP A 36 0.64 -11.45 13.05
C ASP A 36 0.60 -10.89 11.62
N LEU A 37 0.36 -9.57 11.48
CA LEU A 37 0.39 -8.88 10.20
C LEU A 37 1.79 -8.87 9.56
N ALA A 38 2.84 -8.67 10.37
CA ALA A 38 4.22 -8.69 9.89
C ALA A 38 4.63 -10.10 9.41
N ASP A 39 4.28 -11.13 10.16
CA ASP A 39 4.56 -12.53 9.80
C ASP A 39 3.78 -12.95 8.55
N MET A 40 2.50 -12.57 8.45
CA MET A 40 1.69 -12.79 7.26
C MET A 40 2.30 -12.07 6.04
N GLY A 41 2.73 -10.82 6.20
CA GLY A 41 3.38 -10.05 5.13
C GLY A 41 4.67 -10.71 4.64
N LYS A 42 5.50 -11.23 5.55
CA LYS A 42 6.71 -11.97 5.19
C LYS A 42 6.38 -13.24 4.39
N ARG A 43 5.46 -14.05 4.90
CA ARG A 43 5.02 -15.29 4.23
C ARG A 43 4.44 -15.01 2.84
N LEU A 44 3.61 -13.98 2.70
CA LEU A 44 3.04 -13.58 1.42
C LEU A 44 4.12 -13.28 0.36
N VAL A 45 5.21 -12.62 0.76
CA VAL A 45 6.34 -12.32 -0.14
C VAL A 45 7.12 -13.58 -0.50
N GLU A 46 7.37 -14.46 0.48
CA GLU A 46 8.10 -15.72 0.29
C GLU A 46 7.32 -16.68 -0.63
N ASP A 47 6.01 -16.80 -0.44
CA ASP A 47 5.14 -17.74 -1.16
C ASP A 47 4.52 -17.15 -2.44
N SER A 48 4.88 -15.92 -2.82
CA SER A 48 4.27 -15.21 -3.96
C SER A 48 4.42 -15.92 -5.32
N MET A 49 5.35 -16.86 -5.45
CA MET A 49 5.45 -17.77 -6.60
C MET A 49 4.19 -18.62 -6.83
N ALA A 50 3.37 -18.86 -5.81
CA ALA A 50 2.10 -19.58 -5.96
C ALA A 50 1.03 -18.77 -6.71
N ILE A 51 1.25 -17.47 -6.93
CA ILE A 51 0.29 -16.58 -7.59
C ILE A 51 0.56 -16.57 -9.11
N GLU A 52 -0.24 -17.34 -9.83
CA GLU A 52 -0.16 -17.50 -11.29
C GLU A 52 -1.10 -16.54 -12.07
N LEU A 53 -2.04 -15.91 -11.38
CA LEU A 53 -3.05 -15.05 -12.00
C LEU A 53 -2.46 -13.72 -12.51
N PRO A 54 -3.04 -13.10 -13.56
CA PRO A 54 -2.62 -11.78 -13.99
C PRO A 54 -2.67 -10.77 -12.84
N THR A 55 -1.55 -10.09 -12.57
CA THR A 55 -1.38 -9.27 -11.37
C THR A 55 -0.80 -7.91 -11.71
N ILE A 56 -1.43 -6.84 -11.21
CA ILE A 56 -0.91 -5.49 -11.28
C ILE A 56 -0.62 -4.97 -9.87
N ILE A 57 0.53 -4.32 -9.69
CA ILE A 57 0.93 -3.72 -8.42
C ILE A 57 1.14 -2.24 -8.65
N PHE A 58 0.46 -1.42 -7.85
CA PHE A 58 0.70 0.01 -7.75
C PHE A 58 1.48 0.29 -6.48
N SER A 59 2.67 0.86 -6.62
CA SER A 59 3.54 1.22 -5.51
C SER A 59 3.68 2.74 -5.46
N ALA A 60 3.54 3.33 -4.28
CA ALA A 60 3.84 4.74 -4.09
C ALA A 60 5.37 4.92 -3.98
N GLU A 61 5.95 5.85 -4.75
CA GLU A 61 7.39 6.12 -4.67
C GLU A 61 7.82 6.57 -3.27
N LYS A 62 7.02 7.44 -2.64
CA LYS A 62 7.25 8.00 -1.30
C LYS A 62 6.33 7.36 -0.27
N ASP A 63 6.30 6.02 -0.24
CA ASP A 63 5.59 5.27 0.79
C ASP A 63 6.41 5.24 2.10
N TYR A 64 5.85 5.83 3.15
CA TYR A 64 6.47 5.85 4.50
C TYR A 64 5.88 4.79 5.44
N VAL A 65 4.93 3.99 4.98
CA VAL A 65 4.23 2.97 5.75
C VAL A 65 4.75 1.58 5.38
N VAL A 66 4.95 1.31 4.09
CA VAL A 66 5.40 0.02 3.55
C VAL A 66 6.70 0.17 2.77
N LYS A 67 7.62 -0.78 2.95
CA LYS A 67 8.89 -0.79 2.22
C LYS A 67 8.68 -1.21 0.75
N ASN A 68 9.01 -0.34 -0.19
CA ASN A 68 8.95 -0.64 -1.64
C ASN A 68 9.81 -1.85 -2.03
N SER A 69 10.91 -2.13 -1.32
CA SER A 69 11.73 -3.31 -1.56
C SER A 69 10.98 -4.63 -1.36
N ALA A 70 10.07 -4.70 -0.38
CA ALA A 70 9.24 -5.88 -0.15
C ALA A 70 8.24 -6.08 -1.29
N GLN A 71 7.62 -4.99 -1.78
CA GLN A 71 6.70 -5.04 -2.92
C GLN A 71 7.42 -5.46 -4.21
N LYS A 72 8.64 -4.95 -4.45
CA LYS A 72 9.48 -5.34 -5.58
C LYS A 72 9.87 -6.83 -5.50
N LYS A 73 10.24 -7.32 -4.31
CA LYS A 73 10.52 -8.76 -4.10
C LYS A 73 9.29 -9.62 -4.39
N PHE A 74 8.12 -9.24 -3.87
CA PHE A 74 6.86 -9.92 -4.17
C PHE A 74 6.61 -9.97 -5.69
N PHE A 75 6.73 -8.82 -6.38
CA PHE A 75 6.54 -8.74 -7.82
C PHE A 75 7.48 -9.67 -8.59
N LEU A 76 8.78 -9.66 -8.27
CA LEU A 76 9.80 -10.45 -8.94
C LEU A 76 9.60 -11.96 -8.74
N ASN A 77 9.05 -12.35 -7.59
CA ASN A 77 8.78 -13.73 -7.26
C ASN A 77 7.49 -14.28 -7.90
N LEU A 78 6.54 -13.45 -8.34
CA LEU A 78 5.31 -13.91 -9.01
C LEU A 78 5.61 -14.88 -10.18
N SER A 79 4.91 -16.01 -10.24
CA SER A 79 4.99 -16.94 -11.39
C SER A 79 4.11 -16.51 -12.57
N SER A 80 3.17 -15.59 -12.33
CA SER A 80 2.29 -15.03 -13.35
C SER A 80 3.04 -14.51 -14.58
N LYS A 81 2.64 -15.01 -15.76
CA LYS A 81 3.15 -14.55 -17.06
C LYS A 81 2.69 -13.13 -17.41
N LYS A 82 1.57 -12.68 -16.84
CA LYS A 82 0.99 -11.35 -17.06
C LYS A 82 1.07 -10.54 -15.77
N ARG A 83 2.23 -9.96 -15.50
CA ARG A 83 2.47 -9.14 -14.31
C ARG A 83 2.97 -7.75 -14.68
N LYS A 84 2.48 -6.72 -13.98
CA LYS A 84 2.91 -5.32 -14.16
C LYS A 84 3.16 -4.66 -12.81
N PHE A 85 4.28 -3.96 -12.69
CA PHE A 85 4.60 -3.12 -11.55
C PHE A 85 4.59 -1.65 -12.00
N ILE A 86 3.81 -0.82 -11.33
CA ILE A 86 3.69 0.62 -11.61
C ILE A 86 4.08 1.36 -10.35
N GLU A 87 5.26 1.99 -10.37
CA GLU A 87 5.68 2.93 -9.33
C GLU A 87 5.13 4.32 -9.68
N LEU A 88 4.40 4.92 -8.73
CA LEU A 88 3.73 6.19 -8.88
C LEU A 88 4.59 7.30 -8.26
N GLU A 89 5.14 8.14 -9.13
CA GLU A 89 6.05 9.22 -8.75
C GLU A 89 5.36 10.24 -7.83
N ASN A 90 6.02 10.61 -6.74
CA ASN A 90 5.52 11.55 -5.74
C ASN A 90 4.17 11.16 -5.10
N PHE A 91 3.82 9.87 -5.11
CA PHE A 91 2.68 9.37 -4.33
C PHE A 91 3.09 8.98 -2.91
N TYR A 92 2.16 9.15 -1.98
CA TYR A 92 2.21 8.61 -0.62
C TYR A 92 1.35 7.34 -0.54
N HIS A 93 1.35 6.68 0.63
CA HIS A 93 0.76 5.36 0.83
C HIS A 93 -0.72 5.25 0.38
N GLY A 94 -1.52 6.28 0.63
CA GLY A 94 -2.94 6.34 0.28
C GLY A 94 -3.16 6.70 -1.19
N ILE A 95 -2.70 5.85 -2.12
CA ILE A 95 -2.76 6.08 -3.58
C ILE A 95 -4.16 6.49 -4.06
N ILE A 96 -5.20 5.85 -3.52
CA ILE A 96 -6.60 6.10 -3.88
C ILE A 96 -7.16 7.44 -3.37
N LEU A 97 -6.49 8.08 -2.41
CA LEU A 97 -6.93 9.37 -1.86
C LEU A 97 -6.63 10.52 -2.84
N LYS A 98 -5.76 10.30 -3.83
CA LYS A 98 -5.45 11.29 -4.87
C LYS A 98 -6.54 11.31 -5.95
N LYS A 99 -7.77 11.68 -5.58
CA LYS A 99 -8.97 11.68 -6.45
C LYS A 99 -8.90 12.60 -7.67
N LYS A 100 -7.99 13.57 -7.71
CA LYS A 100 -7.99 14.63 -8.74
C LYS A 100 -7.20 14.30 -10.01
N ASP A 101 -6.37 13.25 -10.00
CA ASP A 101 -5.57 12.92 -11.17
C ASP A 101 -6.23 11.82 -12.01
N LYS A 102 -7.22 12.21 -12.84
CA LYS A 102 -7.94 11.34 -13.80
C LYS A 102 -7.06 10.60 -14.83
N LYS A 103 -5.73 10.79 -14.79
CA LYS A 103 -4.77 10.16 -15.70
C LYS A 103 -4.28 8.78 -15.22
N PHE A 104 -4.48 8.41 -13.96
CA PHE A 104 -3.83 7.20 -13.39
C PHE A 104 -4.56 5.89 -13.65
N ILE A 105 -5.87 5.92 -13.93
CA ILE A 105 -6.67 4.73 -14.27
C ILE A 105 -6.95 4.74 -15.79
N LYS A 106 -5.87 4.67 -16.59
CA LYS A 106 -5.93 4.39 -18.03
C LYS A 106 -4.87 3.34 -18.35
N TYR A 107 -5.09 2.11 -17.90
CA TYR A 107 -4.33 0.93 -18.32
C TYR A 107 -5.26 -0.25 -18.46
#